data_AF-K9BHV4-F1
#
_entry.id   AF-K9BHV4-F1
#
_cell.length_a   1.000
_cell.length_b   1.000
_cell.length_c   1.000
_cell.angle_alpha   90.00
_cell.angle_beta   90.00
_cell.angle_gamma   90.00
#
_symmetry.space_group_name_H-M   'P 1'
#
loop_
_entity.id
_entity.type
_entity.pdbx_description
1 polymer ?
#
loop_
_entity_poly.entity_id
_entity_poly.type
_entity_poly.pdbx_seq_one_letter_code
_entity_poly.pdbx_strand_id
1 'polypeptide(L)'
;MTNPIFLQDLPIEQLEKLSENDIQQISNAEQLYWNNKPHTIYYVAVHGAKSQNGGLVNTSSNTVKLSGLPIARVGDEVIYADGTISKITSGAGTACIVDGSPVALVGSHIENGDVIIESPNTTIAIRIYKDQPIPENFLNHE
;
A
#
# COMPACT_ATOMS: atom_id res chain seq x y z
N MET A 1 -11.06 -11.70 -21.92
CA MET A 1 -11.13 -10.30 -22.39
C MET A 1 -9.79 -9.99 -23.03
N THR A 2 -9.78 -9.33 -24.19
CA THR A 2 -8.55 -8.83 -24.81
C THR A 2 -7.99 -7.70 -23.94
N ASN A 3 -6.67 -7.65 -23.75
CA ASN A 3 -6.05 -6.53 -23.02
C ASN A 3 -6.26 -5.23 -23.82
N PRO A 4 -6.60 -4.11 -23.16
CA PRO A 4 -6.67 -2.82 -23.84
C PRO A 4 -5.27 -2.36 -24.26
N ILE A 5 -5.22 -1.33 -25.10
CA ILE A 5 -4.01 -0.53 -25.30
C ILE A 5 -3.78 0.25 -24.01
N PHE A 6 -2.58 0.15 -23.45
CA PHE A 6 -2.15 0.99 -22.32
C PHE A 6 -1.29 2.15 -22.81
N LEU A 7 -1.49 3.33 -22.25
CA LEU A 7 -0.79 4.57 -22.54
C LEU A 7 0.73 4.41 -22.35
N GLN A 8 1.13 3.65 -21.32
CA GLN A 8 2.55 3.38 -21.03
C GLN A 8 3.24 2.51 -22.08
N ASP A 9 2.46 1.75 -22.87
CA ASP A 9 2.98 0.85 -23.91
C ASP A 9 3.05 1.57 -25.28
N LEU A 10 2.53 2.80 -25.38
CA LEU A 10 2.56 3.57 -26.62
C LEU A 10 3.93 4.24 -26.83
N PRO A 11 4.51 4.16 -28.03
CA PRO A 11 5.72 4.90 -28.35
C PRO A 11 5.43 6.41 -28.36
N ILE A 12 6.45 7.21 -28.05
CA ILE A 12 6.35 8.68 -27.94
C ILE A 12 5.74 9.30 -29.21
N GLU A 13 6.13 8.80 -30.39
CA GLU A 13 5.64 9.27 -31.69
C GLU A 13 4.12 9.05 -31.91
N GLN A 14 3.53 8.07 -31.23
CA GLN A 14 2.08 7.85 -31.22
C GLN A 14 1.40 8.72 -30.17
N LEU A 15 2.02 8.88 -29.00
CA LEU A 15 1.53 9.77 -27.93
C LEU A 15 1.33 11.20 -28.43
N GLU A 16 2.29 11.73 -29.21
CA GLU A 16 2.22 13.07 -29.80
C GLU A 16 1.06 13.26 -30.79
N LYS A 17 0.50 12.17 -31.32
CA LYS A 17 -0.57 12.19 -32.34
C LYS A 17 -1.96 11.92 -31.76
N LEU A 18 -2.07 11.62 -30.47
CA LEU A 18 -3.35 11.31 -29.84
C LEU A 18 -4.24 12.55 -29.81
N SER A 19 -5.48 12.40 -30.28
CA SER A 19 -6.51 13.41 -30.05
C SER A 19 -7.04 13.32 -28.60
N GLU A 20 -7.72 14.37 -28.12
CA GLU A 20 -8.40 14.33 -26.82
C GLU A 20 -9.36 13.14 -26.71
N ASN A 21 -10.04 12.79 -27.80
CA ASN A 21 -10.92 11.64 -27.84
C ASN A 21 -10.14 10.32 -27.68
N ASP A 22 -8.98 10.17 -28.34
CA ASP A 22 -8.17 8.96 -28.20
C ASP A 22 -7.67 8.80 -26.76
N ILE A 23 -7.20 9.89 -26.14
CA ILE A 23 -6.77 9.91 -24.74
C ILE A 23 -7.91 9.47 -23.82
N GLN A 24 -9.12 10.00 -24.04
CA GLN A 24 -10.29 9.65 -23.23
C GLN A 24 -10.68 8.18 -23.40
N GLN A 25 -10.65 7.64 -24.63
CA GLN A 25 -10.96 6.24 -24.89
C GLN A 25 -9.94 5.30 -24.25
N ILE A 26 -8.64 5.58 -24.38
CA ILE A 26 -7.56 4.81 -23.75
C ILE A 26 -7.73 4.82 -22.23
N SER A 27 -7.88 6.02 -21.64
CA SER A 27 -8.07 6.19 -20.19
C SER A 27 -9.27 5.40 -19.65
N ASN A 28 -10.42 5.48 -20.34
CA ASN A 28 -11.62 4.73 -19.95
C ASN A 28 -11.41 3.21 -20.05
N ALA A 29 -10.75 2.74 -21.11
CA ALA A 29 -10.49 1.32 -21.32
C ALA A 29 -9.52 0.76 -20.26
N GLU A 30 -8.46 1.50 -19.93
CA GLU A 30 -7.52 1.15 -18.87
C GLU A 30 -8.19 1.13 -17.50
N GLN A 31 -8.96 2.16 -17.17
CA GLN A 31 -9.68 2.24 -15.90
C GLN A 31 -10.64 1.06 -15.74
N LEU A 32 -11.40 0.74 -16.81
CA LEU A 32 -12.29 -0.41 -16.81
C LEU A 32 -11.52 -1.72 -16.62
N TYR A 33 -10.38 -1.89 -17.31
CA TYR A 33 -9.53 -3.07 -17.16
C TYR A 33 -9.04 -3.23 -15.72
N TRP A 34 -8.40 -2.20 -15.15
CA TRP A 34 -7.82 -2.27 -13.80
C TRP A 34 -8.87 -2.40 -12.70
N ASN A 35 -10.06 -1.81 -12.87
CA ASN A 35 -11.15 -1.96 -11.91
C ASN A 35 -11.76 -3.35 -11.89
N ASN A 36 -11.79 -4.04 -13.03
CA ASN A 36 -12.35 -5.40 -13.12
C ASN A 36 -11.31 -6.51 -12.96
N LYS A 37 -10.01 -6.18 -13.04
CA LYS A 37 -8.95 -7.16 -12.85
C LYS A 37 -8.93 -7.66 -11.40
N PRO A 38 -9.01 -8.98 -11.13
CA PRO A 38 -9.01 -9.50 -9.76
C PRO A 38 -7.76 -9.09 -8.99
N HIS A 39 -7.94 -8.55 -7.79
CA HIS A 39 -6.85 -8.04 -6.95
C HIS A 39 -7.22 -8.07 -5.47
N THR A 40 -6.21 -7.86 -4.64
CA THR A 40 -6.33 -7.55 -3.22
C THR A 40 -5.80 -6.14 -2.97
N ILE A 41 -6.44 -5.40 -2.05
CA ILE A 41 -6.06 -4.03 -1.66
C ILE A 41 -5.49 -4.07 -0.24
N TYR A 42 -4.31 -3.47 -0.06
CA TYR A 42 -3.64 -3.34 1.24
C TYR A 42 -3.44 -1.85 1.54
N TYR A 43 -4.20 -1.31 2.50
CA TYR A 43 -4.08 0.09 2.88
C TYR A 43 -2.80 0.36 3.65
N VAL A 44 -2.20 1.53 3.43
CA VAL A 44 -1.04 1.98 4.19
C VAL A 44 -1.43 2.25 5.64
N ALA A 45 -0.67 1.70 6.58
CA ALA A 45 -0.80 2.03 8.00
C ALA A 45 -0.10 3.37 8.26
N VAL A 46 -0.76 4.22 9.05
CA VAL A 46 -0.23 5.51 9.48
C VAL A 46 -0.26 5.59 11.00
N HIS A 47 0.31 6.65 11.56
CA HIS A 47 0.19 6.95 12.99
C HIS A 47 -1.25 6.85 13.47
N GLY A 48 -1.48 6.12 14.57
CA GLY A 48 -2.81 5.85 15.12
C GLY A 48 -3.59 4.73 14.43
N ALA A 49 -3.00 3.99 13.47
CA ALA A 49 -3.53 2.72 13.01
C ALA A 49 -3.72 1.74 14.17
N LYS A 50 -4.72 0.88 14.08
CA LYS A 50 -5.13 -0.01 15.18
C LYS A 50 -4.79 -1.46 14.88
N SER A 51 -4.29 -2.15 15.90
CA SER A 51 -4.12 -3.60 15.87
C SER A 51 -5.35 -4.33 16.38
N GLN A 52 -5.40 -5.65 16.15
CA GLN A 52 -6.51 -6.49 16.53
C GLN A 52 -6.68 -6.54 18.06
N ASN A 53 -5.60 -6.53 18.82
CA ASN A 53 -5.65 -6.53 20.28
C ASN A 53 -5.70 -5.11 20.90
N GLY A 54 -6.10 -4.11 20.11
CA GLY A 54 -6.35 -2.75 20.59
C GLY A 54 -5.10 -1.87 20.76
N GLY A 55 -3.97 -2.28 20.20
CA GLY A 55 -2.76 -1.48 20.14
C GLY A 55 -2.88 -0.33 19.13
N LEU A 56 -2.14 0.75 19.38
CA LEU A 56 -2.06 1.92 18.52
C LEU A 56 -0.66 2.09 17.96
N VAL A 57 -0.55 2.22 16.65
CA VAL A 57 0.71 2.44 15.95
C VAL A 57 1.29 3.82 16.29
N ASN A 58 2.51 3.82 16.81
CA ASN A 58 3.31 4.98 17.15
C ASN A 58 4.54 5.06 16.22
N THR A 59 4.49 5.98 15.27
CA THR A 59 5.54 6.19 14.25
C THR A 59 6.75 6.94 14.81
N SER A 60 7.95 6.47 14.51
CA SER A 60 9.21 7.11 14.92
C SER A 60 9.66 8.27 14.00
N SER A 61 9.18 8.31 12.76
CA SER A 61 9.49 9.35 11.78
C SER A 61 8.27 10.20 11.43
N ASN A 62 8.52 11.42 10.99
CA ASN A 62 7.51 12.41 10.58
C ASN A 62 7.80 12.98 9.18
N THR A 63 8.68 12.33 8.40
CA THR A 63 9.19 12.78 7.10
C THR A 63 8.13 12.73 6.00
N VAL A 64 7.43 11.59 5.89
CA VAL A 64 6.39 11.36 4.89
C VAL A 64 5.05 11.20 5.58
N LYS A 65 4.04 11.95 5.10
CA LYS A 65 2.71 11.99 5.71
C LYS A 65 1.60 11.82 4.68
N LEU A 66 0.53 11.14 5.09
CA LEU A 66 -0.73 11.04 4.36
C LEU A 66 -1.79 11.85 5.10
N SER A 67 -2.27 12.93 4.47
CA SER A 67 -3.24 13.86 5.08
C SER A 67 -2.80 14.36 6.47
N GLY A 68 -1.49 14.60 6.64
CA GLY A 68 -0.90 15.06 7.91
C GLY A 68 -0.53 13.98 8.91
N LEU A 69 -0.85 12.70 8.64
CA LEU A 69 -0.49 11.56 9.49
C LEU A 69 0.78 10.88 8.98
N PRO A 70 1.82 10.68 9.81
CA PRO A 70 3.03 9.99 9.41
C PRO A 70 2.77 8.56 8.94
N ILE A 71 3.47 8.13 7.89
CA ILE A 71 3.43 6.74 7.43
C ILE A 71 4.18 5.85 8.43
N ALA A 72 3.54 4.74 8.82
CA ALA A 72 4.16 3.73 9.66
C ALA A 72 5.03 2.79 8.82
N ARG A 73 6.09 2.26 9.43
CA ARG A 73 7.08 1.38 8.79
C ARG A 73 7.41 0.20 9.69
N VAL A 74 8.03 -0.82 9.11
CA VAL A 74 8.64 -1.91 9.89
C VAL A 74 9.63 -1.32 10.89
N GLY A 75 9.53 -1.78 12.14
CA GLY A 75 10.31 -1.30 13.29
C GLY A 75 9.65 -0.18 14.09
N ASP A 76 8.60 0.47 13.58
CA ASP A 76 7.79 1.40 14.38
C ASP A 76 7.03 0.66 15.49
N GLU A 77 6.66 1.39 16.52
CA GLU A 77 6.10 0.83 17.75
C GLU A 77 4.58 0.70 17.68
N VAL A 78 4.04 -0.22 18.47
CA VAL A 78 2.62 -0.36 18.76
C VAL A 78 2.46 -0.33 20.28
N ILE A 79 1.67 0.63 20.77
CA ILE A 79 1.46 0.88 22.19
C ILE A 79 0.09 0.35 22.60
N TYR A 80 0.05 -0.42 23.68
CA TYR A 80 -1.18 -1.00 24.22
C TYR A 80 -1.64 -0.26 25.49
N ALA A 81 -2.91 -0.46 25.86
CA ALA A 81 -3.53 0.23 27.00
C ALA A 81 -2.89 -0.14 28.35
N ASP A 82 -2.28 -1.32 28.46
CA ASP A 82 -1.53 -1.75 29.65
C ASP A 82 -0.11 -1.16 29.72
N GLY A 83 0.27 -0.32 28.74
CA GLY A 83 1.58 0.32 28.64
C GLY A 83 2.65 -0.55 27.99
N THR A 84 2.33 -1.78 27.58
CA THR A 84 3.26 -2.60 26.81
C THR A 84 3.49 -2.02 25.41
N ILE A 85 4.67 -2.28 24.89
CA ILE A 85 5.09 -1.83 23.56
C ILE A 85 5.57 -3.05 22.79
N SER A 86 5.21 -3.14 21.52
CA SER A 86 5.73 -4.12 20.58
C SER A 86 6.11 -3.44 19.27
N LYS A 87 6.82 -4.13 18.38
CA LYS A 87 7.26 -3.56 17.10
C LYS A 87 6.58 -4.20 15.91
N ILE A 88 6.33 -3.39 14.88
CA ILE A 88 5.86 -3.90 13.59
C ILE A 88 6.99 -4.69 12.93
N THR A 89 6.73 -5.93 12.55
CA THR A 89 7.74 -6.86 12.00
C THR A 89 7.61 -7.11 10.51
N SER A 90 6.43 -6.87 9.92
CA SER A 90 6.20 -7.04 8.49
C SER A 90 5.62 -5.78 7.83
N GLY A 91 5.66 -5.70 6.51
CA GLY A 91 5.12 -4.55 5.77
C GLY A 91 5.05 -4.79 4.28
N ALA A 92 5.20 -3.76 3.47
CA ALA A 92 5.12 -3.82 2.02
C ALA A 92 6.28 -4.56 1.34
N GLY A 93 7.29 -5.01 2.08
CA GLY A 93 8.49 -5.61 1.51
C GLY A 93 9.14 -4.67 0.48
N THR A 94 9.48 -5.21 -0.68
CA THR A 94 10.05 -4.44 -1.81
C THR A 94 9.03 -3.59 -2.56
N ALA A 95 7.73 -3.72 -2.27
CA ALA A 95 6.69 -2.97 -2.98
C ALA A 95 6.65 -1.48 -2.61
N CYS A 96 7.06 -1.12 -1.39
CA CYS A 96 7.12 0.27 -0.96
C CYS A 96 8.07 0.45 0.23
N ILE A 97 9.12 1.24 0.03
CA ILE A 97 10.14 1.55 1.04
C ILE A 97 10.16 3.06 1.26
N VAL A 98 10.13 3.49 2.53
CA VAL A 98 10.23 4.89 2.94
C VAL A 98 11.34 5.00 3.98
N ASP A 99 12.29 5.92 3.76
CA ASP A 99 13.47 6.13 4.60
C ASP A 99 14.26 4.84 4.90
N GLY A 100 14.35 3.94 3.91
CA GLY A 100 15.09 2.68 4.03
C GLY A 100 14.33 1.53 4.71
N SER A 101 13.12 1.75 5.21
CA SER A 101 12.28 0.69 5.81
C SER A 101 11.01 0.42 4.99
N PRO A 102 10.56 -0.84 4.90
CA PRO A 102 9.27 -1.16 4.28
C PRO A 102 8.11 -0.45 4.99
N VAL A 103 7.17 0.09 4.22
CA VAL A 103 5.95 0.71 4.75
C VAL A 103 5.06 -0.35 5.41
N ALA A 104 4.53 -0.05 6.58
CA ALA A 104 3.55 -0.91 7.24
C ALA A 104 2.19 -0.78 6.55
N LEU A 105 1.46 -1.88 6.50
CA LEU A 105 0.16 -2.00 5.86
C LEU A 105 -0.88 -2.54 6.85
N VAL A 106 -2.16 -2.32 6.59
CA VAL A 106 -3.22 -3.14 7.17
C VAL A 106 -2.99 -4.60 6.75
N GLY A 107 -2.84 -5.48 7.74
CA GLY A 107 -2.37 -6.86 7.60
C GLY A 107 -0.93 -7.09 8.08
N SER A 108 -0.22 -6.05 8.52
CA SER A 108 1.15 -6.20 9.05
C SER A 108 1.18 -6.82 10.43
N HIS A 109 2.11 -7.75 10.63
CA HIS A 109 2.35 -8.46 11.87
C HIS A 109 3.16 -7.60 12.84
N ILE A 110 2.94 -7.89 14.12
CA ILE A 110 3.59 -7.27 15.26
C ILE A 110 4.31 -8.37 16.04
N GLU A 111 5.44 -8.03 16.66
CA GLU A 111 6.33 -8.97 17.37
C GLU A 111 5.62 -9.85 18.41
N ASN A 112 4.55 -9.36 19.04
CA ASN A 112 3.76 -10.10 20.03
C ASN A 112 2.66 -11.01 19.40
N GLY A 113 2.67 -11.19 18.08
CA GLY A 113 1.69 -12.00 17.34
C GLY A 113 0.40 -11.27 16.98
N ASP A 114 0.29 -9.97 17.27
CA ASP A 114 -0.84 -9.14 16.85
C ASP A 114 -0.70 -8.67 15.39
N VAL A 115 -1.76 -8.12 14.82
CA VAL A 115 -1.84 -7.68 13.42
C VAL A 115 -2.54 -6.33 13.33
N ILE A 116 -2.02 -5.43 12.50
CA ILE A 116 -2.70 -4.16 12.17
C ILE A 116 -3.95 -4.45 11.34
N ILE A 117 -5.14 -4.03 11.79
CA ILE A 117 -6.42 -4.31 11.12
C ILE A 117 -7.11 -3.06 10.56
N GLU A 118 -6.68 -1.87 10.98
CA GLU A 118 -7.34 -0.61 10.60
C GLU A 118 -6.31 0.51 10.49
N SER A 119 -6.47 1.38 9.49
CA SER A 119 -5.71 2.62 9.35
C SER A 119 -6.67 3.80 9.33
N PRO A 120 -6.40 4.92 10.04
CA PRO A 120 -7.25 6.10 10.01
C PRO A 120 -7.22 6.84 8.66
N ASN A 121 -6.34 6.45 7.74
CA ASN A 121 -6.29 6.96 6.38
C ASN A 121 -6.27 5.81 5.36
N THR A 122 -7.22 5.82 4.43
CA THR A 122 -7.36 4.79 3.38
C THR A 122 -7.17 5.35 1.96
N THR A 123 -6.58 6.54 1.83
CA THR A 123 -6.37 7.21 0.54
C THR A 123 -5.32 6.51 -0.31
N ILE A 124 -4.31 5.90 0.31
CA ILE A 124 -3.23 5.18 -0.36
C ILE A 124 -3.28 3.69 -0.01
N ALA A 125 -3.17 2.86 -1.03
CA ALA A 125 -3.10 1.42 -0.88
C ALA A 125 -2.20 0.79 -1.95
N ILE A 126 -1.66 -0.37 -1.63
CA ILE A 126 -1.00 -1.25 -2.59
C ILE A 126 -2.04 -2.22 -3.13
N ARG A 127 -2.17 -2.28 -4.45
CA ARG A 127 -3.06 -3.21 -5.14
C ARG A 127 -2.21 -4.33 -5.76
N ILE A 128 -2.39 -5.56 -5.29
CA ILE A 128 -1.73 -6.74 -5.86
C ILE A 128 -2.75 -7.51 -6.70
N TYR A 129 -2.49 -7.60 -8.01
CA TYR A 129 -3.34 -8.38 -8.93
C TYR A 129 -3.04 -9.88 -8.80
N LYS A 130 -4.08 -10.72 -8.91
CA LYS A 130 -3.97 -12.17 -8.65
C LYS A 130 -3.08 -12.93 -9.64
N ASP A 131 -2.82 -12.35 -10.81
CA ASP A 131 -1.96 -12.90 -11.86
C ASP A 131 -0.53 -12.37 -11.80
N GLN A 132 -0.19 -11.57 -10.78
CA GLN A 132 1.16 -11.03 -10.56
C GLN A 132 1.83 -11.76 -9.38
N PRO A 133 3.18 -11.87 -9.41
CA PRO A 133 3.91 -12.38 -8.26
C PRO A 133 3.71 -11.46 -7.06
N ILE A 134 3.64 -12.05 -5.87
CA ILE A 134 3.67 -11.30 -4.62
C ILE A 134 5.06 -10.67 -4.48
N PRO A 135 5.17 -9.37 -4.13
CA PRO A 135 6.46 -8.72 -3.92
C PRO A 135 7.29 -9.43 -2.85
N GLU A 136 8.61 -9.40 -3.01
CA GLU A 136 9.53 -10.01 -2.05
C GLU A 136 9.36 -9.38 -0.66
N ASN A 137 9.32 -10.22 0.38
CA ASN A 137 9.10 -9.83 1.79
C ASN A 137 7.77 -9.10 2.07
N PHE A 138 6.77 -9.23 1.17
CA PHE A 138 5.45 -8.62 1.37
C PHE A 138 4.65 -9.32 2.46
N LEU A 139 4.34 -8.60 3.54
CA LEU A 139 3.69 -9.08 4.77
C LEU A 139 4.34 -10.33 5.37
N ASN A 140 5.60 -10.60 5.00
CA ASN A 140 6.34 -11.74 5.50
C ASN A 140 6.74 -11.51 6.96
N HIS A 141 6.59 -12.54 7.78
CA HIS A 141 6.90 -12.53 9.22
C HIS A 141 7.57 -13.85 9.67
N GLU A 142 8.05 -14.66 8.71
CA GLU A 142 8.92 -15.82 8.97
C GLU A 142 10.34 -15.41 9.39
#